data_AF-A0A519UKE5-F1
#
_entry.id   AF-A0A519UKE5-F1
#
_cell.length_a   1.000
_cell.length_b   1.000
_cell.length_c   1.000
_cell.angle_alpha   90.00
_cell.angle_beta   90.00
_cell.angle_gamma   90.00
#
_symmetry.space_group_name_H-M   'P 1'
#
loop_
_entity.id
_entity.type
_entity.pdbx_description
1 polymer ?
#
loop_
_entity_poly.entity_id
_entity_poly.type
_entity_poly.pdbx_seq_one_letter_code
_entity_poly.pdbx_strand_id
1 'polypeptide(L)'
;VTGGRKLSLTLPQPPTTQGYYRDIAVYAYPTPVGSDATTTTTKPLITSSIPGENLSLLATVGNRKNFKTSEPGWIQYAFARPFTCRSIRIRSSGYNYQANRLLVEASDDGRTFRPVARLHPPRSGWQDSSAVTHALPATTARFFRFAYDPAGSEPGAEDLDAAKWKQSLKVSEIQLSGAARIHQFEGKNGDVWRVSERTTTAQLPAAQCVPLSKIINLTDKLDASGRLTWAAPPGRWTILRMGHTSTGQVNTTGGGGRGLECDKFNPTAITLQFDKWFGEAGRQGGPELAARVLKVFHVDSWECGSQNWSANFAAEFQQRRGYDLLPYLPVLSGVPLQSADQSERVLFDVRQTIAELINDKFYATLRDLAHAKGCTFSAESVAPTMVSDGLLHYQNVDVPMG
;
A
#
# COMPACT_ATOMS: atom_id res chain seq x y z
N VAL A 1 -22.75 7.81 4.78
CA VAL A 1 -23.85 8.31 5.65
C VAL A 1 -24.77 9.23 4.85
N THR A 2 -26.05 9.36 5.25
CA THR A 2 -27.00 10.32 4.67
C THR A 2 -27.00 11.60 5.49
N GLY A 3 -26.76 12.74 4.85
CA GLY A 3 -26.77 14.07 5.45
C GLY A 3 -28.16 14.72 5.45
N GLY A 4 -28.20 16.05 5.56
CA GLY A 4 -29.42 16.83 5.77
C GLY A 4 -29.89 16.83 7.23
N ARG A 5 -29.01 16.40 8.15
CA ARG A 5 -29.31 16.26 9.58
C ARG A 5 -28.03 16.35 10.41
N LYS A 6 -28.18 16.63 11.69
CA LYS A 6 -27.10 16.46 12.67
C LYS A 6 -26.81 14.98 12.84
N LEU A 7 -25.57 14.60 12.55
CA LEU A 7 -25.02 13.28 12.75
C LEU A 7 -24.28 13.25 14.08
N SER A 8 -24.44 12.14 14.80
CA SER A 8 -23.75 11.85 16.06
C SER A 8 -23.48 10.35 16.08
N LEU A 9 -22.32 9.93 15.61
CA LEU A 9 -22.00 8.51 15.43
C LEU A 9 -20.55 8.21 15.80
N THR A 10 -20.31 7.03 16.37
CA THR A 10 -18.97 6.54 16.65
C THR A 10 -18.37 5.99 15.36
N LEU A 11 -17.24 6.55 14.94
CA LEU A 11 -16.51 6.04 13.77
C LEU A 11 -15.77 4.76 14.14
N PRO A 12 -15.69 3.77 13.22
CA PRO A 12 -14.89 2.58 13.46
C PRO A 12 -13.43 2.98 13.73
N GLN A 13 -12.80 2.25 14.65
CA GLN A 13 -11.38 2.38 14.94
C GLN A 13 -10.57 1.78 13.77
N PRO A 14 -9.68 2.55 13.12
CA PRO A 14 -8.78 2.00 12.12
C PRO A 14 -7.78 1.01 12.74
N PRO A 15 -7.04 0.23 11.92
CA PRO A 15 -6.11 -0.77 12.43
C PRO A 15 -5.15 -0.23 13.48
N THR A 16 -5.01 -0.99 14.57
CA THR A 16 -4.12 -0.71 15.68
C THR A 16 -3.12 -1.86 15.77
N THR A 17 -1.85 -1.59 15.51
CA THR A 17 -0.76 -2.57 15.53
C THR A 17 0.06 -2.33 16.79
N GLN A 18 0.37 -3.39 17.54
CA GLN A 18 1.10 -3.28 18.82
C GLN A 18 0.43 -2.33 19.83
N GLY A 19 -0.91 -2.25 19.82
CA GLY A 19 -1.66 -1.36 20.72
C GLY A 19 -1.51 0.13 20.42
N TYR A 20 -0.89 0.51 19.31
CA TYR A 20 -0.64 1.90 18.93
C TYR A 20 -1.49 2.33 17.73
N TYR A 21 -2.14 3.48 17.85
CA TYR A 21 -2.80 4.20 16.76
C TYR A 21 -2.89 5.68 17.13
N ARG A 22 -2.75 6.56 16.14
CA ARG A 22 -3.06 7.99 16.30
C ARG A 22 -3.82 8.52 15.09
N ASP A 23 -4.89 9.28 15.35
CA ASP A 23 -5.59 10.03 14.31
C ASP A 23 -4.67 11.12 13.74
N ILE A 24 -4.80 11.34 12.42
CA ILE A 24 -4.18 12.46 11.71
C ILE A 24 -5.29 13.44 11.31
N ALA A 25 -6.30 12.93 10.59
CA ALA A 25 -7.39 13.77 10.11
C ALA A 25 -8.67 12.96 9.82
N VAL A 26 -9.80 13.64 9.88
CA VAL A 26 -11.10 13.11 9.44
C VAL A 26 -11.62 13.97 8.30
N TYR A 27 -11.95 13.34 7.18
CA TYR A 27 -12.53 14.02 6.02
C TYR A 27 -13.95 13.55 5.75
N ALA A 28 -14.76 14.42 5.15
CA ALA A 28 -15.97 14.03 4.45
C ALA A 28 -15.98 14.56 3.02
N TYR A 29 -16.48 13.74 2.09
CA TYR A 29 -16.71 14.14 0.71
C TYR A 29 -18.00 13.52 0.16
N PRO A 30 -18.65 14.13 -0.84
CA PRO A 30 -19.84 13.57 -1.47
C PRO A 30 -19.53 12.19 -2.05
N THR A 31 -20.30 11.18 -1.67
CA THR A 31 -20.12 9.81 -2.16
C THR A 31 -20.38 9.77 -3.68
N PRO A 32 -19.39 9.39 -4.52
CA PRO A 32 -19.61 9.28 -5.95
C PRO A 32 -20.72 8.28 -6.28
N VAL A 33 -21.53 8.57 -7.29
CA VAL A 33 -22.69 7.74 -7.64
C VAL A 33 -22.24 6.32 -8.00
N GLY A 34 -22.85 5.33 -7.33
CA GLY A 34 -22.56 3.91 -7.55
C GLY A 34 -21.32 3.38 -6.81
N SER A 35 -20.62 4.19 -6.01
CA SER A 35 -19.43 3.72 -5.28
C SER A 35 -19.72 2.79 -4.11
N ASP A 36 -20.98 2.69 -3.68
CA ASP A 36 -21.41 1.80 -2.57
C ASP A 36 -21.58 0.34 -3.02
N ALA A 37 -21.65 0.10 -4.33
CA ALA A 37 -21.81 -1.24 -4.89
C ALA A 37 -20.46 -1.98 -4.86
N THR A 38 -20.41 -3.09 -4.14
CA THR A 38 -19.26 -3.99 -4.06
C THR A 38 -19.75 -5.42 -4.10
N THR A 39 -18.85 -6.38 -4.27
CA THR A 39 -19.14 -7.81 -4.11
C THR A 39 -19.63 -8.20 -2.72
N THR A 40 -19.43 -7.35 -1.70
CA THR A 40 -19.99 -7.54 -0.36
C THR A 40 -21.44 -7.08 -0.26
N THR A 41 -21.79 -5.93 -0.85
CA THR A 41 -23.14 -5.37 -0.83
C THR A 41 -24.05 -5.94 -1.91
N THR A 42 -23.47 -6.41 -3.02
CA THR A 42 -24.13 -7.03 -4.15
C THR A 42 -23.47 -8.38 -4.41
N LYS A 43 -23.94 -9.43 -3.73
CA LYS A 43 -23.31 -10.75 -3.77
C LYS A 43 -23.52 -11.44 -5.13
N PRO A 44 -22.44 -11.86 -5.82
CA PRO A 44 -22.54 -12.67 -7.03
C PRO A 44 -22.59 -14.17 -6.71
N LEU A 45 -23.13 -14.95 -7.64
CA LEU A 45 -22.84 -16.38 -7.73
C LEU A 45 -21.48 -16.57 -8.39
N ILE A 46 -20.58 -17.33 -7.75
CA ILE A 46 -19.21 -17.54 -8.23
C ILE A 46 -19.06 -18.99 -8.69
N THR A 47 -18.64 -19.17 -9.94
CA THR A 47 -18.36 -20.48 -10.57
C THR A 47 -16.98 -20.48 -11.24
N SER A 48 -16.48 -21.65 -11.60
CA SER A 48 -15.22 -21.81 -12.32
C SER A 48 -15.35 -22.91 -13.37
N SER A 49 -14.53 -22.83 -14.42
CA SER A 49 -14.33 -23.95 -15.35
C SER A 49 -13.52 -25.10 -14.74
N ILE A 50 -12.86 -24.86 -13.59
CA ILE A 50 -12.08 -25.85 -12.86
C ILE A 50 -12.98 -26.54 -11.81
N PRO A 51 -13.16 -27.87 -11.86
CA PRO A 51 -14.06 -28.58 -10.96
C PRO A 51 -13.51 -28.70 -9.52
N GLY A 52 -14.40 -28.91 -8.55
CA GLY A 52 -14.04 -29.38 -7.20
C GLY A 52 -13.69 -28.31 -6.15
N GLU A 53 -13.80 -27.02 -6.47
CA GLU A 53 -13.41 -25.94 -5.56
C GLU A 53 -14.60 -25.13 -5.02
N ASN A 54 -14.54 -24.76 -3.73
CA ASN A 54 -15.52 -23.84 -3.13
C ASN A 54 -15.06 -22.39 -3.34
N LEU A 55 -15.71 -21.70 -4.29
CA LEU A 55 -15.38 -20.35 -4.73
C LEU A 55 -16.18 -19.25 -4.01
N SER A 56 -17.17 -19.63 -3.21
CA SER A 56 -18.11 -18.68 -2.57
C SER A 56 -17.40 -17.66 -1.67
N LEU A 57 -16.19 -17.98 -1.20
CA LEU A 57 -15.39 -17.13 -0.33
C LEU A 57 -14.52 -16.10 -1.07
N LEU A 58 -14.39 -16.17 -2.40
CA LEU A 58 -13.55 -15.24 -3.16
C LEU A 58 -14.07 -13.80 -3.15
N ALA A 59 -15.37 -13.60 -2.88
CA ALA A 59 -15.99 -12.29 -2.66
C ALA A 59 -16.01 -11.86 -1.18
N THR A 60 -15.48 -12.68 -0.26
CA THR A 60 -15.49 -12.38 1.18
C THR A 60 -14.23 -11.62 1.57
N VAL A 61 -14.40 -10.46 2.22
CA VAL A 61 -13.29 -9.66 2.74
C VAL A 61 -12.60 -10.41 3.88
N GLY A 62 -11.27 -10.54 3.82
CA GLY A 62 -10.47 -11.26 4.80
C GLY A 62 -10.37 -12.77 4.55
N ASN A 63 -10.84 -13.28 3.41
CA ASN A 63 -10.73 -14.70 3.09
C ASN A 63 -9.26 -15.13 2.92
N ARG A 64 -8.90 -16.21 3.60
CA ARG A 64 -7.55 -16.82 3.54
C ARG A 64 -7.50 -18.12 2.75
N LYS A 65 -8.66 -18.68 2.38
CA LYS A 65 -8.73 -19.91 1.56
C LYS A 65 -8.49 -19.56 0.10
N ASN A 66 -7.48 -20.17 -0.51
CA ASN A 66 -7.14 -19.89 -1.90
C ASN A 66 -7.89 -20.83 -2.84
N PHE A 67 -8.38 -20.30 -3.95
CA PHE A 67 -8.54 -21.04 -5.20
C PHE A 67 -7.18 -21.22 -5.86
N LYS A 68 -6.91 -22.41 -6.39
CA LYS A 68 -5.64 -22.73 -7.05
C LYS A 68 -5.87 -23.52 -8.33
N THR A 69 -5.09 -23.21 -9.37
CA THR A 69 -5.03 -24.03 -10.58
C THR A 69 -3.70 -23.82 -11.29
N SER A 70 -3.20 -24.87 -11.96
CA SER A 70 -2.12 -24.75 -12.95
C SER A 70 -2.67 -24.77 -14.38
N GLU A 71 -3.89 -25.27 -14.57
CA GLU A 71 -4.56 -25.36 -15.87
C GLU A 71 -5.23 -24.03 -16.24
N PRO A 72 -5.19 -23.63 -17.53
CA PRO A 72 -5.98 -22.52 -18.03
C PRO A 72 -7.47 -22.68 -17.71
N GLY A 73 -8.15 -21.58 -17.44
CA GLY A 73 -9.56 -21.59 -17.07
C GLY A 73 -10.06 -20.23 -16.66
N TRP A 74 -11.29 -20.16 -16.14
CA TRP A 74 -11.87 -18.90 -15.70
C TRP A 74 -12.58 -19.03 -14.36
N ILE A 75 -12.64 -17.92 -13.63
CA ILE A 75 -13.56 -17.70 -12.51
C ILE A 75 -14.62 -16.72 -12.98
N GLN A 76 -15.91 -17.04 -12.79
CA GLN A 76 -17.03 -16.21 -13.22
C GLN A 76 -17.83 -15.71 -12.03
N TYR A 77 -18.11 -14.41 -12.05
CA TYR A 77 -18.99 -13.72 -11.13
C TYR A 77 -20.29 -13.39 -11.86
N ALA A 78 -21.42 -13.96 -11.42
CA ALA A 78 -22.74 -13.72 -11.98
C ALA A 78 -23.61 -12.92 -11.00
N PHE A 79 -24.01 -11.72 -11.41
CA PHE A 79 -24.88 -10.83 -10.63
C PHE A 79 -26.34 -10.96 -11.06
N ALA A 80 -27.25 -10.83 -10.08
CA ALA A 80 -28.70 -10.87 -10.35
C ALA A 80 -29.16 -9.72 -11.25
N ARG A 81 -28.51 -8.55 -11.13
CA ARG A 81 -28.74 -7.35 -11.95
C ARG A 81 -27.39 -6.82 -12.47
N PRO A 82 -27.37 -6.00 -13.53
CA PRO A 82 -26.12 -5.42 -14.02
C PRO A 82 -25.36 -4.69 -12.90
N PHE A 83 -24.07 -5.00 -12.77
CA PHE A 83 -23.13 -4.40 -11.84
C PHE A 83 -22.16 -3.51 -12.60
N THR A 84 -21.91 -2.30 -12.11
CA THR A 84 -20.90 -1.42 -12.70
C THR A 84 -19.61 -1.56 -11.91
N CYS A 85 -18.60 -2.15 -12.54
CA CYS A 85 -17.26 -2.30 -11.99
C CYS A 85 -16.34 -1.16 -12.46
N ARG A 86 -15.55 -0.60 -11.54
CA ARG A 86 -14.51 0.41 -11.82
C ARG A 86 -13.16 0.02 -11.23
N SER A 87 -13.12 -0.87 -10.25
CA SER A 87 -11.89 -1.38 -9.68
C SER A 87 -12.05 -2.82 -9.20
N ILE A 88 -10.96 -3.57 -9.27
CA ILE A 88 -10.84 -4.91 -8.73
C ILE A 88 -9.71 -4.90 -7.71
N ARG A 89 -9.91 -5.50 -6.53
CA ARG A 89 -8.84 -5.75 -5.58
C ARG A 89 -8.56 -7.24 -5.47
N ILE A 90 -7.32 -7.62 -5.72
CA ILE A 90 -6.85 -9.01 -5.73
C ILE A 90 -5.98 -9.25 -4.51
N ARG A 91 -6.25 -10.36 -3.81
CA ARG A 91 -5.42 -10.85 -2.71
C ARG A 91 -5.16 -12.33 -2.89
N SER A 92 -3.97 -12.74 -2.46
CA SER A 92 -3.55 -14.13 -2.37
C SER A 92 -2.89 -14.37 -1.01
N SER A 93 -2.71 -15.64 -0.62
CA SER A 93 -1.81 -15.96 0.51
C SER A 93 -0.37 -15.76 0.07
N GLY A 94 0.26 -14.66 0.51
CA GLY A 94 1.46 -14.10 -0.12
C GLY A 94 1.14 -13.46 -1.48
N TYR A 95 2.12 -12.84 -2.13
CA TYR A 95 1.93 -12.32 -3.48
C TYR A 95 1.93 -13.47 -4.52
N ASN A 96 1.09 -13.36 -5.55
CA ASN A 96 1.03 -14.31 -6.66
C ASN A 96 1.00 -13.55 -7.99
N TYR A 97 2.05 -13.74 -8.79
CA TYR A 97 2.20 -13.10 -10.09
C TYR A 97 1.03 -13.39 -11.03
N GLN A 98 0.60 -14.65 -11.13
CA GLN A 98 -0.48 -15.07 -12.02
C GLN A 98 -1.85 -14.47 -11.67
N ALA A 99 -2.15 -14.28 -10.38
CA ALA A 99 -3.39 -13.63 -9.95
C ALA A 99 -3.51 -12.18 -10.47
N ASN A 100 -2.39 -11.52 -10.73
CA ASN A 100 -2.35 -10.15 -11.23
C ASN A 100 -2.23 -10.06 -12.77
N ARG A 101 -2.40 -11.19 -13.49
CA ARG A 101 -2.35 -11.29 -14.96
C ARG A 101 -3.67 -11.71 -15.62
N LEU A 102 -4.73 -11.83 -14.82
CA LEU A 102 -6.02 -12.31 -15.29
C LEU A 102 -6.54 -11.43 -16.43
N LEU A 103 -7.12 -12.04 -17.46
CA LEU A 103 -7.92 -11.32 -18.44
C LEU A 103 -9.31 -11.12 -17.84
N VAL A 104 -9.71 -9.87 -17.67
CA VAL A 104 -11.05 -9.52 -17.26
C VAL A 104 -11.92 -9.44 -18.50
N GLU A 105 -13.02 -10.18 -18.49
CA GLU A 105 -14.03 -10.17 -19.53
C GLU A 105 -15.40 -9.86 -18.91
N ALA A 106 -16.31 -9.32 -19.70
CA ALA A 106 -17.67 -8.99 -19.28
C ALA A 106 -18.71 -9.54 -20.26
N SER A 107 -19.90 -9.86 -19.75
CA SER A 107 -21.02 -10.33 -20.54
C SER A 107 -22.36 -9.92 -19.93
N ASP A 108 -23.34 -9.65 -20.79
CA ASP A 108 -24.70 -9.29 -20.39
C ASP A 108 -25.64 -10.51 -20.38
N ASP A 109 -25.34 -11.51 -21.23
CA ASP A 109 -26.14 -12.73 -21.45
C ASP A 109 -25.54 -13.99 -20.80
N GLY A 110 -24.28 -13.93 -20.36
CA GLY A 110 -23.54 -15.06 -19.79
C GLY A 110 -23.01 -16.06 -20.82
N ARG A 111 -23.11 -15.73 -22.12
CA ARG A 111 -22.67 -16.56 -23.25
C ARG A 111 -21.59 -15.86 -24.06
N THR A 112 -21.84 -14.62 -24.46
CA THR A 112 -20.94 -13.82 -25.28
C THR A 112 -20.11 -12.90 -24.38
N PHE A 113 -18.81 -13.16 -24.30
CA PHE A 113 -17.89 -12.38 -23.47
C PHE A 113 -17.07 -11.43 -24.34
N ARG A 114 -16.91 -10.20 -23.86
CA ARG A 114 -16.03 -9.19 -24.44
C ARG A 114 -14.86 -8.92 -23.51
N PRO A 115 -13.63 -8.75 -24.03
CA PRO A 115 -12.49 -8.37 -23.21
C PRO A 115 -12.71 -6.97 -22.63
N VAL A 116 -12.32 -6.78 -21.37
CA VAL A 116 -12.35 -5.50 -20.66
C VAL A 116 -10.94 -4.98 -20.47
N ALA A 117 -10.08 -5.77 -19.83
CA ALA A 117 -8.69 -5.44 -19.59
C ALA A 117 -7.86 -6.68 -19.28
N ARG A 118 -6.61 -6.71 -19.72
CA ARG A 118 -5.58 -7.59 -19.13
C ARG A 118 -5.06 -6.92 -17.87
N LEU A 119 -5.08 -7.61 -16.74
CA LEU A 119 -4.42 -7.10 -15.53
C LEU A 119 -2.90 -7.17 -15.71
N HIS A 120 -2.21 -6.11 -15.28
CA HIS A 120 -0.75 -6.02 -15.35
C HIS A 120 -0.17 -6.11 -13.94
N PRO A 121 0.69 -7.09 -13.63
CA PRO A 121 1.33 -7.18 -12.33
C PRO A 121 2.26 -5.97 -12.14
N PRO A 122 2.26 -5.32 -10.96
CA PRO A 122 3.33 -4.38 -10.63
C PRO A 122 4.69 -5.07 -10.73
N ARG A 123 5.74 -4.28 -11.03
CA ARG A 123 7.08 -4.64 -10.57
C ARG A 123 7.06 -4.67 -9.05
N SER A 124 7.60 -5.71 -8.43
CA SER A 124 7.57 -5.94 -6.99
C SER A 124 8.77 -6.78 -6.57
N GLY A 125 9.37 -6.44 -5.43
CA GLY A 125 10.42 -7.23 -4.79
C GLY A 125 9.87 -8.48 -4.09
N TRP A 126 10.76 -9.20 -3.41
CA TRP A 126 10.43 -10.43 -2.69
C TRP A 126 9.55 -10.21 -1.46
N GLN A 127 9.63 -9.03 -0.83
CA GLN A 127 8.93 -8.71 0.42
C GLN A 127 7.54 -8.09 0.20
N ASP A 128 6.74 -8.70 -0.67
CA ASP A 128 5.37 -8.26 -0.95
C ASP A 128 4.34 -9.35 -0.60
N SER A 129 3.34 -8.97 0.18
CA SER A 129 2.17 -9.80 0.48
C SER A 129 0.85 -9.01 0.45
N SER A 130 0.91 -7.76 -0.02
CA SER A 130 -0.21 -6.83 -0.01
C SER A 130 -1.17 -7.13 -1.16
N ALA A 131 -2.43 -6.79 -0.97
CA ALA A 131 -3.39 -6.83 -2.07
C ALA A 131 -3.00 -5.83 -3.17
N VAL A 132 -3.49 -6.05 -4.38
CA VAL A 132 -3.28 -5.17 -5.53
C VAL A 132 -4.62 -4.67 -6.02
N THR A 133 -4.80 -3.35 -6.08
CA THR A 133 -5.99 -2.74 -6.67
C THR A 133 -5.76 -2.41 -8.14
N HIS A 134 -6.53 -3.02 -9.03
CA HIS A 134 -6.52 -2.74 -10.47
C HIS A 134 -7.70 -1.83 -10.82
N ALA A 135 -7.41 -0.61 -11.27
CA ALA A 135 -8.44 0.25 -11.88
C ALA A 135 -8.84 -0.28 -13.27
N LEU A 136 -10.13 -0.20 -13.60
CA LEU A 136 -10.70 -0.62 -14.87
C LEU A 136 -11.46 0.53 -15.53
N PRO A 137 -11.55 0.56 -16.87
CA PRO A 137 -12.61 1.30 -17.54
C PRO A 137 -13.97 0.89 -16.97
N ALA A 138 -14.83 1.88 -16.72
CA ALA A 138 -16.14 1.63 -16.13
C ALA A 138 -16.93 0.65 -16.99
N THR A 139 -17.23 -0.53 -16.43
CA THR A 139 -17.85 -1.63 -17.16
C THR A 139 -19.11 -2.07 -16.45
N THR A 140 -20.25 -1.98 -17.14
CA THR A 140 -21.54 -2.46 -16.63
C THR A 140 -21.89 -3.78 -17.32
N ALA A 141 -22.09 -4.84 -16.54
CA ALA A 141 -22.44 -6.17 -17.04
C ALA A 141 -23.08 -7.03 -15.94
N ARG A 142 -23.74 -8.13 -16.33
CA ARG A 142 -24.25 -9.12 -15.37
C ARG A 142 -23.21 -10.17 -15.01
N PHE A 143 -22.30 -10.46 -15.92
CA PHE A 143 -21.30 -11.50 -15.76
C PHE A 143 -19.91 -10.90 -15.95
N PHE A 144 -18.98 -11.23 -15.05
CA PHE A 144 -17.57 -10.92 -15.18
C PHE A 144 -16.77 -12.21 -15.12
N ARG A 145 -15.86 -12.43 -16.06
CA ARG A 145 -14.92 -13.56 -16.07
C ARG A 145 -13.50 -13.07 -15.81
N PHE A 146 -12.77 -13.88 -15.07
CA PHE A 146 -11.35 -13.73 -14.80
C PHE A 146 -10.64 -14.93 -15.40
N ALA A 147 -10.22 -14.80 -16.65
CA ALA A 147 -9.56 -15.86 -17.38
C ALA A 147 -8.07 -15.90 -17.03
N TYR A 148 -7.62 -17.09 -16.65
CA TYR A 148 -6.24 -17.43 -16.34
C TYR A 148 -5.65 -18.24 -17.48
N ASP A 149 -4.46 -17.81 -17.91
CA ASP A 149 -3.61 -18.52 -18.85
C ASP A 149 -2.16 -18.19 -18.50
N PRO A 150 -1.30 -19.19 -18.19
CA PRO A 150 0.11 -18.94 -17.92
C PRO A 150 0.91 -18.55 -19.18
N ALA A 151 0.36 -18.68 -20.38
CA ALA A 151 1.03 -18.25 -21.60
C ALA A 151 1.40 -16.75 -21.55
N GLY A 152 2.56 -16.41 -22.16
CA GLY A 152 3.10 -15.05 -22.15
C GLY A 152 3.58 -14.55 -20.79
N SER A 153 3.87 -15.45 -19.84
CA SER A 153 4.46 -15.07 -18.55
C SER A 153 5.89 -14.58 -18.75
N GLU A 154 6.17 -13.36 -18.28
CA GLU A 154 7.53 -12.86 -18.12
C GLU A 154 8.31 -13.74 -17.10
N PRO A 155 9.58 -14.08 -17.37
CA PRO A 155 10.47 -14.73 -16.40
C PRO A 155 10.69 -13.89 -15.15
N GLY A 156 11.00 -14.55 -14.04
CA GLY A 156 11.32 -13.86 -12.79
C GLY A 156 12.61 -13.05 -12.83
N ALA A 157 12.58 -11.90 -12.16
CA ALA A 157 13.71 -11.01 -11.90
C ALA A 157 13.58 -10.46 -10.47
N GLU A 158 14.55 -9.69 -9.98
CA GLU A 158 14.50 -9.09 -8.62
C GLU A 158 13.32 -8.13 -8.44
N ASP A 159 12.94 -7.42 -9.50
CA ASP A 159 11.80 -6.53 -9.55
C ASP A 159 10.51 -7.21 -10.07
N LEU A 160 10.54 -8.53 -10.24
CA LEU A 160 9.38 -9.37 -10.52
C LEU A 160 9.54 -10.71 -9.80
N ASP A 161 9.85 -10.63 -8.50
CA ASP A 161 10.35 -11.79 -7.74
C ASP A 161 9.40 -12.98 -7.77
N ALA A 162 8.10 -12.72 -7.65
CA ALA A 162 7.11 -13.79 -7.62
C ALA A 162 6.98 -14.58 -8.94
N ALA A 163 7.47 -14.04 -10.06
CA ALA A 163 7.53 -14.77 -11.33
C ALA A 163 8.69 -15.77 -11.40
N LYS A 164 9.60 -15.81 -10.40
CA LYS A 164 10.62 -16.88 -10.27
C LYS A 164 9.99 -18.23 -9.91
N TRP A 165 8.82 -18.24 -9.29
CA TRP A 165 8.14 -19.44 -8.80
C TRP A 165 7.25 -20.07 -9.88
N LYS A 166 6.73 -21.28 -9.61
CA LYS A 166 5.83 -22.00 -10.52
C LYS A 166 4.66 -21.12 -10.97
N GLN A 167 4.47 -21.01 -12.28
CA GLN A 167 3.38 -20.27 -12.93
C GLN A 167 2.04 -20.96 -12.72
N SER A 168 1.48 -20.77 -11.52
CA SER A 168 0.19 -21.28 -11.10
C SER A 168 -0.62 -20.15 -10.48
N LEU A 169 -1.93 -20.13 -10.77
CA LEU A 169 -2.84 -19.20 -10.16
C LEU A 169 -3.09 -19.63 -8.71
N LYS A 170 -2.90 -18.69 -7.78
CA LYS A 170 -3.35 -18.78 -6.39
C LYS A 170 -4.00 -17.47 -6.02
N VAL A 171 -5.28 -17.49 -5.68
CA VAL A 171 -6.05 -16.29 -5.30
C VAL A 171 -7.00 -16.58 -4.15
N SER A 172 -7.03 -15.70 -3.14
CA SER A 172 -7.94 -15.82 -2.00
C SER A 172 -9.08 -14.80 -2.06
N GLU A 173 -8.90 -13.65 -2.71
CA GLU A 173 -9.97 -12.68 -2.90
C GLU A 173 -9.89 -12.03 -4.28
N ILE A 174 -11.05 -11.88 -4.91
CA ILE A 174 -11.27 -10.97 -6.04
C ILE A 174 -12.50 -10.14 -5.70
N GLN A 175 -12.26 -8.90 -5.27
CA GLN A 175 -13.31 -7.96 -4.86
C GLN A 175 -13.57 -6.99 -6.02
N LEU A 176 -14.81 -6.93 -6.52
CA LEU A 176 -15.21 -5.93 -7.51
C LEU A 176 -15.88 -4.77 -6.79
N SER A 177 -15.59 -3.56 -7.24
CA SER A 177 -16.13 -2.33 -6.66
C SER A 177 -16.58 -1.36 -7.75
N GLY A 178 -17.74 -0.75 -7.53
CA GLY A 178 -18.23 0.37 -8.31
C GLY A 178 -17.54 1.69 -7.98
N ALA A 179 -16.74 1.75 -6.90
CA ALA A 179 -15.94 2.92 -6.60
C ALA A 179 -14.70 2.97 -7.51
N ALA A 180 -14.42 4.14 -8.09
CA ALA A 180 -13.16 4.39 -8.78
C ALA A 180 -12.01 4.47 -7.76
N ARG A 181 -10.85 3.94 -8.14
CA ARG A 181 -9.62 3.96 -7.35
C ARG A 181 -8.44 4.26 -8.27
N ILE A 182 -7.42 4.87 -7.70
CA ILE A 182 -6.13 5.03 -8.38
C ILE A 182 -5.56 3.61 -8.61
N HIS A 183 -5.09 3.34 -9.84
CA HIS A 183 -4.55 2.04 -10.21
C HIS A 183 -3.31 1.73 -9.36
N GLN A 184 -3.30 0.59 -8.68
CA GLN A 184 -2.20 0.07 -7.85
C GLN A 184 -1.67 1.07 -6.82
N PHE A 185 -2.58 1.80 -6.19
CA PHE A 185 -2.23 2.87 -5.25
C PHE A 185 -1.43 2.39 -4.04
N GLU A 186 -1.48 1.10 -3.69
CA GLU A 186 -0.71 0.52 -2.57
C GLU A 186 0.81 0.61 -2.80
N GLY A 187 1.27 0.55 -4.06
CA GLY A 187 2.66 0.87 -4.38
C GLY A 187 2.93 2.37 -4.40
N LYS A 188 1.94 3.12 -4.93
CA LYS A 188 2.09 4.56 -5.18
C LYS A 188 2.04 5.40 -3.91
N ASN A 189 1.38 4.94 -2.86
CA ASN A 189 1.35 5.58 -1.56
C ASN A 189 2.56 5.21 -0.67
N GLY A 190 3.46 4.36 -1.17
CA GLY A 190 4.67 3.93 -0.48
C GLY A 190 4.48 2.88 0.63
N ASP A 191 3.32 2.24 0.73
CA ASP A 191 3.08 1.15 1.70
C ASP A 191 3.90 -0.11 1.37
N VAL A 192 4.25 -0.31 0.10
CA VAL A 192 5.10 -1.41 -0.38
C VAL A 192 5.91 -0.97 -1.60
N TRP A 193 7.12 -1.51 -1.77
CA TRP A 193 7.93 -1.26 -2.96
C TRP A 193 7.28 -1.91 -4.18
N ARG A 194 6.73 -1.08 -5.07
CA ARG A 194 6.18 -1.48 -6.37
C ARG A 194 6.36 -0.39 -7.41
N VAL A 195 6.44 -0.79 -8.68
CA VAL A 195 6.34 0.13 -9.83
C VAL A 195 5.21 -0.32 -10.75
N SER A 196 4.37 0.61 -11.18
CA SER A 196 3.23 0.35 -12.06
C SER A 196 2.95 1.53 -12.99
N GLU A 197 2.20 1.25 -14.04
CA GLU A 197 1.75 2.27 -14.99
C GLU A 197 0.89 3.34 -14.29
N ARG A 198 0.96 4.59 -14.78
CA ARG A 198 0.10 5.66 -14.29
C ARG A 198 -1.37 5.36 -14.63
N THR A 199 -2.27 5.74 -13.73
CA THR A 199 -3.70 5.59 -13.97
C THR A 199 -4.13 6.42 -15.19
N THR A 200 -4.79 5.78 -16.15
CA THR A 200 -5.27 6.43 -17.38
C THR A 200 -6.59 7.15 -17.16
N THR A 201 -6.94 8.09 -18.05
CA THR A 201 -8.25 8.76 -18.07
C THR A 201 -9.41 7.80 -18.38
N ALA A 202 -9.14 6.71 -19.12
CA ALA A 202 -10.13 5.67 -19.38
C ALA A 202 -10.49 4.89 -18.11
N GLN A 203 -9.49 4.57 -17.28
CA GLN A 203 -9.70 3.93 -15.98
C GLN A 203 -10.29 4.90 -14.94
N LEU A 204 -9.85 6.16 -14.96
CA LEU A 204 -10.24 7.17 -13.98
C LEU A 204 -10.52 8.52 -14.65
N PRO A 205 -11.75 8.73 -15.15
CA PRO A 205 -12.18 10.04 -15.66
C PRO A 205 -12.28 11.06 -14.52
N ALA A 206 -12.03 12.34 -14.82
CA ALA A 206 -12.09 13.43 -13.82
C ALA A 206 -13.44 13.53 -13.09
N ALA A 207 -14.55 13.17 -13.75
CA ALA A 207 -15.88 13.13 -13.14
C ALA A 207 -16.03 12.09 -12.00
N GLN A 208 -15.10 11.14 -11.89
CA GLN A 208 -15.03 10.16 -10.80
C GLN A 208 -14.06 10.59 -9.70
N CYS A 209 -13.30 11.66 -9.90
CA CYS A 209 -12.42 12.24 -8.89
C CYS A 209 -13.21 13.18 -7.97
N VAL A 210 -12.84 13.19 -6.70
CA VAL A 210 -13.42 14.13 -5.73
C VAL A 210 -12.78 15.50 -5.92
N PRO A 211 -13.54 16.58 -6.19
CA PRO A 211 -12.98 17.93 -6.21
C PRO A 211 -12.51 18.32 -4.80
N LEU A 212 -11.33 18.92 -4.67
CA LEU A 212 -10.79 19.37 -3.37
C LEU A 212 -11.74 20.35 -2.68
N SER A 213 -12.42 21.21 -3.44
CA SER A 213 -13.41 22.16 -2.92
C SER A 213 -14.66 21.50 -2.33
N LYS A 214 -14.82 20.18 -2.49
CA LYS A 214 -15.89 19.37 -1.91
C LYS A 214 -15.42 18.51 -0.74
N ILE A 215 -14.14 18.53 -0.40
CA ILE A 215 -13.62 17.86 0.79
C ILE A 215 -13.84 18.78 1.99
N ILE A 216 -14.43 18.23 3.05
CA ILE A 216 -14.66 18.91 4.32
C ILE A 216 -13.76 18.27 5.36
N ASN A 217 -12.91 19.07 6.01
CA ASN A 217 -12.16 18.64 7.17
C ASN A 217 -13.09 18.60 8.39
N LEU A 218 -13.17 17.44 9.02
CA LEU A 218 -13.99 17.12 10.20
C LEU A 218 -13.14 16.76 11.42
N THR A 219 -11.82 16.95 11.38
CA THR A 219 -10.90 16.56 12.47
C THR A 219 -11.36 17.12 13.81
N ASP A 220 -11.67 18.42 13.88
CA ASP A 220 -12.11 19.10 15.12
C ASP A 220 -13.53 18.69 15.58
N LYS A 221 -14.19 17.80 14.84
CA LYS A 221 -15.53 17.29 15.14
C LYS A 221 -15.52 15.85 15.67
N LEU A 222 -14.35 15.22 15.69
CA LEU A 222 -14.12 13.92 16.28
C LEU A 222 -13.60 14.12 17.71
N ASP A 223 -14.28 13.55 18.69
CA ASP A 223 -13.77 13.53 20.07
C ASP A 223 -12.83 12.36 20.34
N ALA A 224 -12.19 12.36 21.50
CA ALA A 224 -11.25 11.32 21.94
C ALA A 224 -11.88 9.92 22.07
N SER A 225 -13.22 9.80 22.13
CA SER A 225 -13.92 8.52 22.13
C SER A 225 -14.17 7.98 20.72
N GLY A 226 -13.76 8.72 19.68
CA GLY A 226 -14.03 8.40 18.28
C GLY A 226 -15.45 8.77 17.84
N ARG A 227 -16.15 9.61 18.61
CA ARG A 227 -17.51 10.05 18.27
C ARG A 227 -17.46 11.32 17.42
N LEU A 228 -18.06 11.24 16.24
CA LEU A 228 -18.18 12.35 15.30
C LEU A 228 -19.52 13.05 15.50
N THR A 229 -19.48 14.36 15.76
CA THR A 229 -20.68 15.22 15.79
C THR A 229 -20.63 16.25 14.66
N TRP A 230 -21.50 16.11 13.65
CA TRP A 230 -21.43 16.94 12.45
C TRP A 230 -22.82 17.25 11.88
N ALA A 231 -23.10 18.53 11.62
CA ALA A 231 -24.27 18.95 10.84
C ALA A 231 -23.98 18.73 9.34
N ALA A 232 -24.30 17.53 8.85
CA ALA A 232 -23.99 17.13 7.48
C ALA A 232 -24.95 17.81 6.49
N PRO A 233 -24.46 18.46 5.43
CA PRO A 233 -25.32 18.99 4.37
C PRO A 233 -26.14 17.87 3.69
N PRO A 234 -27.28 18.18 3.06
CA PRO A 234 -28.07 17.20 2.30
C PRO A 234 -27.22 16.43 1.28
N GLY A 235 -27.49 15.13 1.13
CA GLY A 235 -26.79 14.24 0.20
C GLY A 235 -26.14 13.03 0.87
N ARG A 236 -25.44 12.22 0.08
CA ARG A 236 -24.65 11.07 0.57
C ARG A 236 -23.20 11.47 0.76
N TRP A 237 -22.65 11.11 1.90
CA TRP A 237 -21.28 11.45 2.29
C TRP A 237 -20.48 10.21 2.67
N THR A 238 -19.25 10.16 2.20
CA THR A 238 -18.23 9.23 2.71
C THR A 238 -17.44 9.95 3.78
N ILE A 239 -17.29 9.34 4.95
CA ILE A 239 -16.42 9.82 6.02
C ILE A 239 -15.16 8.97 5.99
N LEU A 240 -14.00 9.61 5.93
CA LEU A 240 -12.69 8.98 5.88
C LEU A 240 -11.89 9.40 7.11
N ARG A 241 -11.76 8.49 8.09
CA ARG A 241 -10.92 8.66 9.29
C ARG A 241 -9.52 8.11 8.98
N MET A 242 -8.53 8.99 8.95
CA MET A 242 -7.14 8.65 8.63
C MET A 242 -6.26 8.86 9.85
N GLY A 243 -5.37 7.90 10.08
CA GLY A 243 -4.40 7.91 11.16
C GLY A 243 -3.21 7.04 10.79
N HIS A 244 -2.33 6.79 11.75
CA HIS A 244 -1.17 5.94 11.56
C HIS A 244 -0.97 4.97 12.73
N THR A 245 -0.29 3.87 12.43
CA THR A 245 0.08 2.80 13.36
C THR A 245 1.46 2.26 12.99
N SER A 246 2.05 1.38 13.81
CA SER A 246 3.26 0.63 13.44
C SER A 246 3.00 -0.30 12.25
N THR A 247 4.00 -0.48 11.38
CA THR A 247 4.02 -1.51 10.32
C THR A 247 4.08 -2.93 10.89
N GLY A 248 4.51 -3.07 12.15
CA GLY A 248 4.66 -4.35 12.83
C GLY A 248 5.92 -5.13 12.44
N GLN A 249 6.84 -4.53 11.67
CA GLN A 249 8.08 -5.16 11.26
C GLN A 249 9.05 -5.29 12.42
N VAL A 250 9.77 -6.41 12.43
CA VAL A 250 10.72 -6.79 13.49
C VAL A 250 11.99 -7.36 12.86
N ASN A 251 13.12 -7.18 13.52
CA ASN A 251 14.38 -7.85 13.20
C ASN A 251 14.27 -9.35 13.54
N THR A 252 13.60 -10.11 12.67
CA THR A 252 13.11 -11.47 12.94
C THR A 252 14.21 -12.43 13.41
N THR A 253 15.44 -12.26 12.93
CA THR A 253 16.62 -13.09 13.23
C THR A 253 17.42 -12.62 14.45
N GLY A 254 16.99 -11.56 15.16
CA GLY A 254 17.76 -10.88 16.20
C GLY A 254 17.97 -11.62 17.54
N GLY A 255 17.42 -12.83 17.70
CA GLY A 255 17.58 -13.62 18.94
C GLY A 255 17.11 -12.87 20.19
N GLY A 256 17.98 -12.72 21.19
CA GLY A 256 17.68 -11.99 22.43
C GLY A 256 17.50 -10.48 22.23
N GLY A 257 18.00 -9.91 21.12
CA GLY A 257 17.83 -8.50 20.74
C GLY A 257 16.65 -8.25 19.79
N ARG A 258 15.73 -9.23 19.64
CA ARG A 258 14.56 -9.09 18.77
C ARG A 258 13.57 -8.06 19.30
N GLY A 259 13.13 -7.15 18.43
CA GLY A 259 12.19 -6.08 18.72
C GLY A 259 11.61 -5.46 17.45
N LEU A 260 10.84 -4.37 17.62
CA LEU A 260 10.30 -3.61 16.50
C LEU A 260 11.42 -2.84 15.79
N GLU A 261 11.30 -2.76 14.48
CA GLU A 261 12.11 -1.89 13.63
C GLU A 261 11.94 -0.41 14.02
N CYS A 262 13.04 0.35 14.00
CA CYS A 262 12.98 1.79 14.29
C CYS A 262 12.29 2.55 13.14
N ASP A 263 11.65 3.68 13.48
CA ASP A 263 11.10 4.62 12.50
C ASP A 263 12.25 5.27 11.71
N LYS A 264 12.30 4.98 10.42
CA LYS A 264 13.41 5.38 9.54
C LYS A 264 13.40 6.87 9.20
N PHE A 265 12.33 7.60 9.54
CA PHE A 265 12.24 9.06 9.31
C PHE A 265 12.50 9.89 10.57
N ASN A 266 12.74 9.24 11.72
CA ASN A 266 12.86 9.87 13.02
C ASN A 266 14.28 9.72 13.60
N PRO A 267 15.13 10.76 13.53
CA PRO A 267 16.50 10.71 14.04
C PRO A 267 16.60 10.25 15.50
N THR A 268 15.64 10.61 16.36
CA THR A 268 15.63 10.17 17.77
C THR A 268 15.49 8.64 17.88
N ALA A 269 14.63 8.03 17.06
CA ALA A 269 14.47 6.57 17.05
C ALA A 269 15.71 5.87 16.46
N ILE A 270 16.34 6.48 15.46
CA ILE A 270 17.56 5.99 14.81
C ILE A 270 18.74 6.01 15.80
N THR A 271 18.96 7.13 16.50
CA THR A 271 19.99 7.25 17.53
C THR A 271 19.76 6.24 18.65
N LEU A 272 18.51 6.06 19.10
CA LEU A 272 18.18 5.06 20.11
C LEU A 272 18.58 3.64 19.67
N GLN A 273 18.28 3.25 18.42
CA GLN A 273 18.66 1.94 17.88
C GLN A 273 20.19 1.76 17.86
N PHE A 274 20.92 2.76 17.38
CA PHE A 274 22.38 2.74 17.32
C PHE A 274 23.01 2.60 18.71
N ASP A 275 22.59 3.43 19.66
CA ASP A 275 23.14 3.48 21.01
C ASP A 275 22.88 2.18 21.78
N LYS A 276 21.69 1.59 21.62
CA LYS A 276 21.28 0.41 22.39
C LYS A 276 21.85 -0.91 21.88
N TRP A 277 22.49 -0.91 20.71
CA TRP A 277 23.15 -2.10 20.17
C TRP A 277 24.64 -1.88 19.91
N PHE A 278 24.97 -1.06 18.91
CA PHE A 278 26.36 -0.82 18.54
C PHE A 278 27.10 0.01 19.60
N GLY A 279 26.44 1.04 20.13
CA GLY A 279 26.95 1.83 21.24
C GLY A 279 27.18 0.98 22.50
N GLU A 280 26.27 0.06 22.78
CA GLU A 280 26.32 -0.86 23.92
C GLU A 280 27.49 -1.86 23.81
N ALA A 281 27.79 -2.37 22.62
CA ALA A 281 28.98 -3.20 22.40
C ALA A 281 30.27 -2.44 22.75
N GLY A 282 30.38 -1.18 22.34
CA GLY A 282 31.50 -0.31 22.73
C GLY A 282 31.57 -0.07 24.24
N ARG A 283 30.42 0.08 24.91
CA ARG A 283 30.35 0.24 26.37
C ARG A 283 30.82 -1.01 27.12
N GLN A 284 30.37 -2.19 26.70
CA GLN A 284 30.74 -3.45 27.36
C GLN A 284 32.20 -3.84 27.11
N GLY A 285 32.74 -3.56 25.92
CA GLY A 285 34.15 -3.79 25.62
C GLY A 285 35.10 -2.82 26.32
N GLY A 286 34.59 -1.68 26.80
CA GLY A 286 35.39 -0.60 27.38
C GLY A 286 36.07 0.28 26.33
N PRO A 287 36.36 1.55 26.66
CA PRO A 287 36.78 2.56 25.69
C PRO A 287 38.10 2.22 24.97
N GLU A 288 39.08 1.63 25.68
CA GLU A 288 40.38 1.31 25.10
C GLU A 288 40.34 0.15 24.09
N LEU A 289 39.59 -0.91 24.40
CA LEU A 289 39.47 -2.04 23.48
C LEU A 289 38.61 -1.64 22.29
N ALA A 290 37.44 -1.04 22.54
CA ALA A 290 36.54 -0.59 21.48
C ALA A 290 37.25 0.35 20.49
N ALA A 291 38.00 1.34 20.99
CA ALA A 291 38.76 2.26 20.15
C ALA A 291 39.86 1.60 19.32
N ARG A 292 40.33 0.39 19.68
CA ARG A 292 41.34 -0.34 18.89
C ARG A 292 40.72 -1.26 17.86
N VAL A 293 39.65 -1.98 18.21
CA VAL A 293 39.18 -3.13 17.39
C VAL A 293 37.81 -2.93 16.75
N LEU A 294 36.93 -2.10 17.32
CA LEU A 294 35.61 -1.86 16.75
C LEU A 294 35.70 -0.69 15.77
N LYS A 295 35.96 -1.01 14.50
CA LYS A 295 36.30 -0.02 13.46
C LYS A 295 35.29 0.14 12.35
N VAL A 296 34.30 -0.73 12.27
CA VAL A 296 33.29 -0.70 11.22
C VAL A 296 31.91 -0.80 11.85
N PHE A 297 31.04 0.13 11.48
CA PHE A 297 29.60 0.03 11.66
C PHE A 297 29.00 -0.40 10.32
N HIS A 298 28.13 -1.42 10.35
CA HIS A 298 27.54 -1.98 9.14
C HIS A 298 26.01 -1.95 9.20
N VAL A 299 25.39 -1.59 8.08
CA VAL A 299 23.97 -1.75 7.82
C VAL A 299 23.81 -2.72 6.65
N ASP A 300 23.26 -3.90 6.95
CA ASP A 300 22.99 -4.96 5.97
C ASP A 300 21.86 -4.56 5.00
N SER A 301 21.50 -5.47 4.10
CA SER A 301 20.35 -5.35 3.22
C SER A 301 19.04 -5.13 3.99
N TRP A 302 18.02 -4.56 3.34
CA TRP A 302 16.77 -4.18 4.01
C TRP A 302 15.69 -5.26 3.93
N GLU A 303 15.29 -5.82 5.07
CA GLU A 303 14.18 -6.80 5.19
C GLU A 303 13.04 -6.26 6.08
N CYS A 304 12.82 -4.95 6.13
CA CYS A 304 11.83 -4.32 7.02
C CYS A 304 10.63 -3.68 6.30
N GLY A 305 10.35 -4.10 5.07
CA GLY A 305 9.25 -3.60 4.24
C GLY A 305 9.40 -2.10 3.94
N SER A 306 8.25 -1.42 3.80
CA SER A 306 8.20 0.02 3.56
C SER A 306 7.45 0.78 4.65
N GLN A 307 7.66 2.10 4.72
CA GLN A 307 6.88 3.02 5.55
C GLN A 307 6.56 4.30 4.76
N ASN A 308 5.38 4.88 5.00
CA ASN A 308 4.92 6.09 4.31
C ASN A 308 4.45 7.20 5.25
N TRP A 309 4.74 7.09 6.55
CA TRP A 309 4.37 8.11 7.54
C TRP A 309 5.32 8.13 8.73
N SER A 310 5.53 9.33 9.27
CA SER A 310 6.11 9.60 10.59
C SER A 310 5.52 10.91 11.10
N ALA A 311 5.72 11.23 12.39
CA ALA A 311 5.18 12.44 13.00
C ALA A 311 5.69 13.74 12.33
N ASN A 312 6.87 13.72 11.73
CA ASN A 312 7.47 14.84 10.99
C ASN A 312 7.17 14.82 9.48
N PHE A 313 6.50 13.79 8.95
CA PHE A 313 6.40 13.57 7.50
C PHE A 313 5.69 14.71 6.77
N ALA A 314 4.59 15.24 7.33
CA ALA A 314 3.87 16.36 6.71
C ALA A 314 4.72 17.64 6.62
N ALA A 315 5.51 17.93 7.66
CA ALA A 315 6.40 19.09 7.68
C ALA A 315 7.55 18.94 6.69
N GLU A 316 8.18 17.76 6.65
CA GLU A 316 9.24 17.43 5.69
C GLU A 316 8.71 17.49 4.25
N PHE A 317 7.52 16.93 4.00
CA PHE A 317 6.86 17.01 2.71
C PHE A 317 6.66 18.47 2.27
N GLN A 318 6.07 19.30 3.13
CA GLN A 318 5.82 20.70 2.80
C GLN A 318 7.10 21.46 2.52
N GLN A 319 8.15 21.25 3.32
CA GLN A 319 9.45 21.88 3.12
C GLN A 319 10.08 21.50 1.78
N ARG A 320 9.97 20.23 1.37
CA ARG A 320 10.68 19.68 0.21
C ARG A 320 9.89 19.81 -1.10
N ARG A 321 8.56 19.78 -1.02
CA ARG A 321 7.65 19.79 -2.19
C ARG A 321 6.98 21.14 -2.41
N GLY A 322 6.98 22.02 -1.41
CA GLY A 322 6.46 23.39 -1.53
C GLY A 322 4.95 23.53 -1.37
N TYR A 323 4.24 22.49 -0.89
CA TYR A 323 2.80 22.54 -0.62
C TYR A 323 2.38 21.60 0.51
N ASP A 324 1.22 21.88 1.13
CA ASP A 324 0.66 21.08 2.23
C ASP A 324 0.05 19.76 1.71
N LEU A 325 0.49 18.64 2.30
CA LEU A 325 -0.02 17.30 2.00
C LEU A 325 -1.42 17.05 2.58
N LEU A 326 -1.78 17.69 3.70
CA LEU A 326 -2.99 17.33 4.46
C LEU A 326 -4.28 17.41 3.60
N PRO A 327 -4.54 18.45 2.80
CA PRO A 327 -5.70 18.49 1.90
C PRO A 327 -5.76 17.32 0.90
N TYR A 328 -4.60 16.73 0.59
CA TYR A 328 -4.47 15.63 -0.35
C TYR A 328 -4.36 14.26 0.31
N LEU A 329 -4.28 14.17 1.64
CA LEU A 329 -4.10 12.92 2.38
C LEU A 329 -5.03 11.77 1.93
N PRO A 330 -6.30 12.00 1.51
CA PRO A 330 -7.15 10.93 0.97
C PRO A 330 -6.53 10.13 -0.19
N VAL A 331 -5.63 10.70 -0.99
CA VAL A 331 -4.98 9.96 -2.10
C VAL A 331 -4.15 8.77 -1.62
N LEU A 332 -3.61 8.82 -0.39
CA LEU A 332 -2.89 7.70 0.21
C LEU A 332 -3.80 6.49 0.46
N SER A 333 -5.13 6.68 0.50
CA SER A 333 -6.12 5.59 0.59
C SER A 333 -6.67 5.15 -0.78
N GLY A 334 -6.10 5.65 -1.86
CA GLY A 334 -6.52 5.37 -3.24
C GLY A 334 -7.75 6.16 -3.69
N VAL A 335 -8.23 7.13 -2.89
CA VAL A 335 -9.32 8.04 -3.26
C VAL A 335 -8.78 9.08 -4.25
N PRO A 336 -9.28 9.12 -5.50
CA PRO A 336 -8.78 10.05 -6.50
C PRO A 336 -9.31 11.47 -6.27
N LEU A 337 -8.43 12.46 -6.32
CA LEU A 337 -8.73 13.87 -6.10
C LEU A 337 -8.43 14.69 -7.36
N GLN A 338 -9.35 15.59 -7.74
CA GLN A 338 -9.31 16.45 -8.94
C GLN A 338 -9.22 15.71 -10.28
N SER A 339 -8.13 14.99 -10.53
CA SER A 339 -7.88 14.20 -11.73
C SER A 339 -6.94 13.03 -11.42
N ALA A 340 -6.85 12.07 -12.33
CA ALA A 340 -5.86 11.00 -12.25
C ALA A 340 -4.43 11.56 -12.16
N ASP A 341 -4.11 12.53 -13.02
CA ASP A 341 -2.77 13.13 -13.06
C ASP A 341 -2.40 13.85 -11.76
N GLN A 342 -3.30 14.66 -11.19
CA GLN A 342 -3.05 15.35 -9.93
C GLN A 342 -2.84 14.36 -8.78
N SER A 343 -3.66 13.32 -8.71
CA SER A 343 -3.55 12.30 -7.66
C SER A 343 -2.22 11.54 -7.75
N GLU A 344 -1.83 11.15 -8.96
CA GLU A 344 -0.56 10.46 -9.23
C GLU A 344 0.66 11.34 -8.96
N ARG A 345 0.60 12.65 -9.21
CA ARG A 345 1.68 13.61 -8.88
C ARG A 345 1.89 13.71 -7.38
N VAL A 346 0.83 13.85 -6.60
CA VAL A 346 0.93 13.88 -5.13
C VAL A 346 1.53 12.57 -4.61
N LEU A 347 1.07 11.42 -5.12
CA LEU A 347 1.63 10.12 -4.74
C LEU A 347 3.10 9.97 -5.15
N PHE A 348 3.51 10.52 -6.28
CA PHE A 348 4.91 10.59 -6.68
C PHE A 348 5.74 11.42 -5.68
N ASP A 349 5.26 12.62 -5.33
CA ASP A 349 5.92 13.50 -4.36
C ASP A 349 6.02 12.85 -2.96
N VAL A 350 5.03 12.04 -2.58
CA VAL A 350 5.07 11.23 -1.34
C VAL A 350 6.23 10.23 -1.42
N ARG A 351 6.34 9.46 -2.52
CA ARG A 351 7.45 8.49 -2.69
C ARG A 351 8.82 9.16 -2.76
N GLN A 352 8.91 10.31 -3.42
CA GLN A 352 10.15 11.08 -3.45
C GLN A 352 10.55 11.56 -2.05
N THR A 353 9.58 12.05 -1.26
CA THR A 353 9.82 12.45 0.13
C THR A 353 10.28 11.26 0.99
N ILE A 354 9.68 10.09 0.81
CA ILE A 354 10.12 8.85 1.47
C ILE A 354 11.59 8.54 1.15
N ALA A 355 11.96 8.53 -0.13
CA ALA A 355 13.33 8.23 -0.57
C ALA A 355 14.36 9.22 0.01
N GLU A 356 14.03 10.52 -0.02
CA GLU A 356 14.90 11.56 0.54
C GLU A 356 15.02 11.47 2.06
N LEU A 357 13.96 11.09 2.79
CA LEU A 357 14.02 10.93 4.25
C LEU A 357 14.85 9.71 4.66
N ILE A 358 14.84 8.62 3.89
CA ILE A 358 15.78 7.51 4.12
C ILE A 358 17.22 8.01 4.05
N ASN A 359 17.55 8.80 3.03
CA ASN A 359 18.89 9.35 2.88
C ASN A 359 19.24 10.36 4.00
N ASP A 360 18.42 11.40 4.15
CA ASP A 360 18.73 12.57 4.96
C ASP A 360 18.48 12.37 6.46
N LYS A 361 17.69 11.37 6.84
CA LYS A 361 17.42 11.03 8.25
C LYS A 361 18.12 9.74 8.64
N PHE A 362 17.82 8.62 8.01
CA PHE A 362 18.38 7.33 8.43
C PHE A 362 19.90 7.25 8.20
N TYR A 363 20.34 7.35 6.94
CA TYR A 363 21.74 7.17 6.60
C TYR A 363 22.62 8.32 7.10
N ALA A 364 22.19 9.58 6.95
CA ALA A 364 22.94 10.71 7.47
C ALA A 364 23.14 10.66 9.00
N THR A 365 22.11 10.30 9.77
CA THR A 365 22.24 10.17 11.24
C THR A 365 23.21 9.04 11.61
N LEU A 366 23.12 7.88 10.95
CA LEU A 366 24.00 6.75 11.23
C LEU A 366 25.46 7.03 10.84
N ARG A 367 25.69 7.74 9.74
CA ARG A 367 27.02 8.22 9.35
C ARG A 367 27.63 9.08 10.46
N ASP A 368 26.91 10.10 10.90
CA ASP A 368 27.41 11.03 11.91
C ASP A 368 27.71 10.30 13.24
N LEU A 369 26.85 9.34 13.62
CA LEU A 369 27.05 8.51 14.82
C LEU A 369 28.23 7.53 14.70
N ALA A 370 28.41 6.90 13.55
CA ALA A 370 29.53 5.98 13.29
C ALA A 370 30.87 6.74 13.27
N HIS A 371 30.93 7.88 12.58
CA HIS A 371 32.10 8.74 12.50
C HIS A 371 32.48 9.32 13.87
N ALA A 372 31.49 9.69 14.69
CA ALA A 372 31.73 10.13 16.08
C ALA A 372 32.37 9.03 16.95
N LYS A 373 32.22 7.74 16.58
CA LYS A 373 32.91 6.61 17.23
C LYS A 373 34.20 6.20 16.52
N GLY A 374 34.66 6.96 15.53
CA GLY A 374 35.86 6.64 14.74
C GLY A 374 35.73 5.36 13.93
N CYS A 375 34.49 5.02 13.51
CA CYS A 375 34.20 3.84 12.70
C CYS A 375 33.94 4.23 11.24
N THR A 376 34.39 3.38 10.32
CA THR A 376 33.95 3.36 8.92
C THR A 376 32.51 2.88 8.84
N PHE A 377 31.68 3.51 8.01
CA PHE A 377 30.32 3.09 7.75
C PHE A 377 30.22 2.33 6.42
N SER A 378 29.88 1.05 6.46
CA SER A 378 29.53 0.26 5.28
C SER A 378 28.03 -0.03 5.22
N ALA A 379 27.47 -0.11 4.01
CA ALA A 379 26.07 -0.52 3.85
C ALA A 379 25.77 -1.24 2.54
N GLU A 380 24.77 -2.11 2.58
CA GLU A 380 24.19 -2.79 1.41
C GLU A 380 22.95 -2.06 0.85
N SER A 381 22.11 -2.76 0.10
CA SER A 381 20.99 -2.21 -0.66
C SER A 381 19.74 -1.93 0.19
N VAL A 382 19.06 -0.83 -0.13
CA VAL A 382 17.71 -0.49 0.38
C VAL A 382 16.61 -1.10 -0.50
N ALA A 383 16.84 -1.14 -1.82
CA ALA A 383 15.94 -1.78 -2.77
C ALA A 383 16.10 -3.32 -2.70
N PRO A 384 15.09 -4.11 -3.09
CA PRO A 384 13.77 -3.73 -3.61
C PRO A 384 12.64 -3.87 -2.57
N THR A 385 12.89 -3.54 -1.29
CA THR A 385 11.91 -3.73 -0.20
C THR A 385 11.32 -2.42 0.33
N MET A 386 12.18 -1.42 0.54
CA MET A 386 11.79 -0.08 0.98
C MET A 386 11.73 0.88 -0.21
N VAL A 387 10.68 1.72 -0.28
CA VAL A 387 10.59 2.78 -1.29
C VAL A 387 11.79 3.72 -1.18
N SER A 388 12.54 3.83 -2.27
CA SER A 388 13.83 4.50 -2.30
C SER A 388 14.24 4.84 -3.74
N ASP A 389 15.17 5.77 -3.88
CA ASP A 389 16.17 5.72 -4.95
C ASP A 389 17.28 4.80 -4.44
N GLY A 390 17.43 3.63 -5.07
CA GLY A 390 18.31 2.56 -4.59
C GLY A 390 19.81 2.89 -4.61
N LEU A 391 20.20 4.00 -5.24
CA LEU A 391 21.60 4.46 -5.25
C LEU A 391 21.85 5.60 -4.26
N LEU A 392 20.80 6.31 -3.84
CA LEU A 392 20.92 7.60 -3.16
C LEU A 392 21.64 7.49 -1.81
N HIS A 393 21.39 6.44 -1.04
CA HIS A 393 21.96 6.28 0.30
C HIS A 393 23.48 6.07 0.30
N TYR A 394 24.04 5.56 -0.80
CA TYR A 394 25.48 5.29 -0.89
C TYR A 394 26.34 6.56 -0.77
N GLN A 395 25.77 7.75 -0.99
CA GLN A 395 26.49 9.01 -0.75
C GLN A 395 26.81 9.26 0.74
N ASN A 396 26.12 8.57 1.65
CA ASN A 396 26.26 8.73 3.10
C ASN A 396 27.09 7.61 3.75
N VAL A 397 27.71 6.72 2.96
CA VAL A 397 28.51 5.61 3.48
C VAL A 397 29.92 5.67 2.92
N ASP A 398 30.89 5.19 3.71
CA ASP A 398 32.30 5.16 3.32
C ASP A 398 32.59 3.99 2.37
N VAL A 399 31.86 2.87 2.54
CA VAL A 399 32.03 1.64 1.77
C VAL A 399 30.69 1.11 1.29
N PRO A 400 30.28 1.42 0.04
CA PRO A 400 29.18 0.73 -0.63
C PRO A 400 29.46 -0.77 -0.76
N MET A 401 28.47 -1.60 -0.46
CA MET A 401 28.56 -3.05 -0.49
C MET A 401 27.33 -3.63 -1.23
N GLY A 402 27.48 -4.79 -1.86
CA GLY A 402 26.43 -5.45 -2.63
C GLY A 402 26.64 -6.94 -2.75
#